data_AF-A0A7V6VST5-F1
#
_entry.id   AF-A0A7V6VST5-F1
#
_cell.length_a   1.000
_cell.length_b   1.000
_cell.length_c   1.000
_cell.angle_alpha   90.00
_cell.angle_beta   90.00
_cell.angle_gamma   90.00
#
_symmetry.space_group_name_H-M   'P 1'
#
loop_
_entity.id
_entity.type
_entity.pdbx_description
1 polymer ?
#
loop_
_entity_poly.entity_id
_entity_poly.type
_entity_poly.pdbx_seq_one_letter_code
_entity_poly.pdbx_strand_id
1 'polypeptide(L)'
;MLSEVLKPVGTLIIIIVAEFLILFFNLNNIYERNAFKVSINNQELYVYYSEQYRSVIFPFLLDARNSVHSPNAVIPVINKVEYSENMELDLTEFEVYHKKSNTRDSAEGWYFSSKYNYKETRMQDVKLIIKRKGNILYDGDYIKNISSYIVEPGRYFFQVKTRRKINFYTTVKTHMNFNVIVDGDKYE
;
A
#
# COMPACT_ATOMS: atom_id res chain seq x y z
N MET A 1 39.66 18.14 38.17
CA MET A 1 39.73 19.04 37.00
C MET A 1 39.76 18.30 35.66
N LEU A 2 40.86 17.66 35.21
CA LEU A 2 40.89 17.03 33.88
C LEU A 2 39.83 15.90 33.72
N SER A 3 39.67 15.07 34.75
CA SER A 3 38.67 13.98 34.77
C SER A 3 37.21 14.46 34.89
N GLU A 4 36.98 15.67 35.41
CA GLU A 4 35.64 16.26 35.56
C GLU A 4 35.17 16.92 34.25
N VAL A 5 36.11 17.39 33.41
CA VAL A 5 35.83 17.89 32.06
C VAL A 5 35.71 16.75 31.03
N LEU A 6 36.49 15.68 31.18
CA LEU A 6 36.48 14.54 30.26
C LEU A 6 35.19 13.72 30.31
N LYS A 7 34.51 13.64 31.46
CA LYS A 7 33.24 12.91 31.62
C LYS A 7 32.11 13.49 30.76
N PRO A 8 31.75 14.79 30.85
CA PRO A 8 30.69 15.38 30.03
C PRO A 8 31.04 15.38 28.53
N VAL A 9 32.32 15.55 28.17
CA VAL A 9 32.77 15.44 26.77
C VAL A 9 32.62 14.00 26.25
N GLY A 10 33.00 12.99 27.04
CA GLY A 10 32.79 11.59 26.70
C GLY A 10 31.31 11.24 26.55
N THR A 11 30.44 11.74 27.43
CA THR A 11 28.99 11.57 27.32
C THR A 11 28.43 12.23 26.05
N LEU A 12 28.88 13.44 25.70
CA LEU A 12 28.46 14.12 24.48
C LEU A 12 28.87 13.33 23.22
N ILE A 13 30.10 12.80 23.19
CA ILE A 13 30.57 11.96 22.09
C ILE A 13 29.71 10.70 21.96
N ILE A 14 29.34 10.06 23.07
CA ILE A 14 28.46 8.88 23.04
C ILE A 14 27.09 9.23 22.47
N ILE A 15 26.50 10.37 22.85
CA ILE A 15 25.21 10.83 22.32
C ILE A 15 25.32 11.08 20.81
N ILE A 16 26.35 11.79 20.36
CA ILE A 16 26.57 12.08 18.93
C ILE A 16 26.75 10.78 18.13
N VAL A 17 27.53 9.83 18.64
CA VAL A 17 27.74 8.53 17.98
C VAL A 17 26.46 7.71 17.97
N ALA A 18 25.69 7.69 19.05
CA ALA A 18 24.41 6.99 19.11
C ALA A 18 23.41 7.58 18.12
N GLU A 19 23.30 8.91 18.06
CA GLU A 19 22.48 9.60 17.05
C GLU A 19 22.96 9.28 15.64
N PHE A 20 24.26 9.34 15.37
CA PHE A 20 24.83 9.01 14.06
C PHE A 20 24.54 7.56 13.64
N LEU A 21 24.64 6.59 14.56
CA LEU A 21 24.30 5.19 14.30
C LEU A 21 22.81 5.03 14.01
N ILE A 22 21.94 5.64 14.83
CA ILE A 22 20.48 5.64 14.60
C ILE A 22 20.18 6.22 13.21
N LEU A 23 20.85 7.30 12.82
CA LEU A 23 20.72 7.92 11.50
C LEU A 23 21.20 6.98 10.38
N PHE A 24 22.40 6.40 10.52
CA PHE A 24 23.00 5.52 9.53
C PHE A 24 22.15 4.26 9.28
N PHE A 25 21.62 3.64 10.33
CA PHE A 25 20.75 2.47 10.18
C PHE A 25 19.37 2.82 9.59
N ASN A 26 18.83 4.01 9.87
CA ASN A 26 17.56 4.43 9.26
C ASN A 26 17.70 4.84 7.79
N LEU A 27 18.85 5.41 7.38
CA LEU A 27 19.10 5.78 5.97
C LEU A 27 19.20 4.56 5.05
N ASN A 28 19.64 3.41 5.58
CA ASN A 28 19.80 2.17 4.82
C ASN A 28 18.55 1.27 4.81
N ASN A 29 17.46 1.66 5.50
CA ASN A 29 16.20 0.94 5.42
C ASN A 29 15.49 1.30 4.10
N ILE A 30 15.71 0.46 3.08
CA ILE A 30 14.95 0.51 1.83
C ILE A 30 13.50 0.13 2.17
N TYR A 31 12.56 0.94 1.71
CA TYR A 31 11.14 0.64 1.87
C TYR A 31 10.76 -0.55 0.98
N GLU A 32 10.33 -1.64 1.59
CA GLU A 32 9.82 -2.81 0.89
C GLU A 32 8.30 -2.74 0.68
N ARG A 33 7.86 -2.83 -0.57
CA ARG A 33 6.44 -2.68 -0.94
C ARG A 33 5.58 -3.80 -0.37
N ASN A 34 4.36 -3.46 0.01
CA ASN A 34 3.36 -4.44 0.41
C ASN A 34 2.61 -4.97 -0.84
N ALA A 35 2.14 -6.21 -0.77
CA ALA A 35 1.23 -6.78 -1.75
C ALA A 35 -0.22 -6.51 -1.33
N PHE A 36 -1.13 -6.39 -2.29
CA PHE A 36 -2.55 -6.12 -2.05
C PHE A 36 -3.39 -7.17 -2.76
N LYS A 37 -4.36 -7.73 -2.05
CA LYS A 37 -5.42 -8.56 -2.61
C LYS A 37 -6.71 -7.78 -2.58
N VAL A 38 -7.38 -7.74 -3.73
CA VAL A 38 -8.69 -7.12 -3.88
C VAL A 38 -9.61 -8.15 -4.50
N SER A 39 -10.79 -8.33 -3.92
CA SER A 39 -11.81 -9.21 -4.50
C SER A 39 -13.20 -8.60 -4.40
N ILE A 40 -14.05 -8.93 -5.37
CA ILE A 40 -15.49 -8.72 -5.26
C ILE A 40 -16.17 -10.08 -5.22
N ASN A 41 -17.01 -10.34 -4.22
CA ASN A 41 -17.69 -11.63 -4.03
C ASN A 41 -16.74 -12.84 -4.10
N ASN A 42 -15.59 -12.76 -3.44
CA ASN A 42 -14.49 -13.74 -3.47
C ASN A 42 -13.79 -13.93 -4.83
N GLN A 43 -14.17 -13.19 -5.88
CA GLN A 43 -13.47 -13.18 -7.15
C GLN A 43 -12.31 -12.18 -7.09
N GLU A 44 -11.08 -12.66 -7.19
CA GLU A 44 -9.87 -11.84 -7.15
C GLU A 44 -9.77 -10.93 -8.39
N LEU A 45 -9.41 -9.67 -8.16
CA LEU A 45 -9.33 -8.63 -9.18
C LEU A 45 -7.88 -8.28 -9.49
N TYR A 46 -7.65 -7.98 -10.76
CA TYR A 46 -6.44 -7.35 -11.25
C TYR A 46 -6.47 -5.88 -10.85
N VAL A 47 -5.53 -5.48 -10.00
CA VAL A 47 -5.46 -4.13 -9.45
C VAL A 47 -4.13 -3.49 -9.74
N TYR A 48 -4.21 -2.28 -10.28
CA TYR A 48 -3.08 -1.37 -10.38
C TYR A 48 -2.95 -0.60 -9.08
N TYR A 49 -1.76 -0.59 -8.48
CA TYR A 49 -1.48 0.27 -7.34
C TYR A 49 -0.10 0.92 -7.42
N SER A 50 -0.02 2.13 -6.88
CA SER A 50 1.23 2.87 -6.67
C SER A 50 1.38 3.22 -5.20
N GLU A 51 2.62 3.18 -4.71
CA GLU A 51 2.96 3.57 -3.35
C GLU A 51 3.88 4.79 -3.37
N GLN A 52 3.60 5.75 -2.48
CA GLN A 52 4.40 6.93 -2.27
C GLN A 52 4.93 6.91 -0.83
N TYR A 53 6.22 6.65 -0.69
CA TYR A 53 6.93 6.72 0.58
C TYR A 53 7.30 8.17 0.90
N ARG A 54 7.04 8.61 2.14
CA ARG A 54 7.39 9.94 2.64
C ARG A 54 8.05 9.83 4.01
N SER A 55 9.28 10.31 4.12
CA SER A 55 10.02 10.47 5.38
C SER A 55 10.09 11.94 5.80
N VAL A 56 9.94 12.23 7.09
CA VAL A 56 9.89 13.59 7.65
C VAL A 56 11.26 14.06 8.16
N ILE A 57 12.16 13.16 8.60
CA ILE A 57 13.41 13.59 9.26
C ILE A 57 14.45 14.12 8.24
N PHE A 58 14.46 13.64 6.99
CA PHE A 58 15.43 14.11 5.98
C PHE A 58 14.85 14.20 4.56
N PRO A 59 13.95 15.17 4.30
CA PRO A 59 13.42 15.39 2.95
C PRO A 59 14.46 15.86 1.92
N PHE A 60 15.69 16.17 2.36
CA PHE A 60 16.75 16.76 1.54
C PHE A 60 18.01 15.88 1.35
N LEU A 61 18.30 14.92 2.24
CA LEU A 61 19.46 14.00 2.11
C LEU A 61 19.13 12.75 1.32
N LEU A 62 17.88 12.31 1.40
CA LEU A 62 17.36 11.27 0.54
C LEU A 62 16.78 12.01 -0.67
N ASP A 63 17.23 11.68 -1.88
CA ASP A 63 16.50 11.96 -3.12
C ASP A 63 15.12 11.23 -3.15
N ALA A 64 14.65 10.73 -1.99
CA ALA A 64 13.30 10.28 -1.69
C ALA A 64 12.28 11.44 -1.64
N ARG A 65 12.47 12.49 -2.44
CA ARG A 65 11.37 13.34 -2.88
C ARG A 65 10.43 12.47 -3.71
N ASN A 66 9.52 11.78 -3.05
CA ASN A 66 8.56 10.90 -3.67
C ASN A 66 9.26 9.80 -4.49
N SER A 67 9.77 8.74 -3.86
CA SER A 67 9.94 7.49 -4.60
C SER A 67 8.54 6.98 -4.95
N VAL A 68 7.95 7.58 -5.99
CA VAL A 68 6.78 7.03 -6.68
C VAL A 68 7.33 5.77 -7.30
N HIS A 69 7.07 4.66 -6.64
CA HIS A 69 7.37 3.39 -7.28
C HIS A 69 6.45 3.33 -8.48
N SER A 70 7.08 3.24 -9.66
CA SER A 70 6.36 3.07 -10.90
C SER A 70 5.33 1.97 -10.67
N PRO A 71 4.11 2.19 -11.12
CA PRO A 71 3.09 1.19 -10.95
C PRO A 71 3.57 -0.16 -11.46
N ASN A 72 3.07 -1.19 -10.81
CA ASN A 72 3.26 -2.54 -11.32
C ASN A 72 2.85 -2.58 -12.80
N ALA A 73 3.72 -3.08 -13.67
CA ALA A 73 3.39 -3.28 -15.07
C ALA A 73 2.30 -4.34 -15.14
N VAL A 74 1.05 -3.91 -15.36
CA VAL A 74 -0.09 -4.81 -15.49
C VAL A 74 -0.49 -4.81 -16.96
N ILE A 75 -0.54 -6.01 -17.57
CA ILE A 75 -1.28 -6.20 -18.82
C ILE A 75 -2.71 -5.72 -18.53
N PRO A 76 -3.31 -4.83 -19.35
CA PRO A 76 -4.66 -4.34 -19.08
C PRO A 76 -5.65 -5.50 -19.12
N VAL A 77 -5.91 -6.11 -17.96
CA VAL A 77 -6.91 -7.15 -17.78
C VAL A 77 -8.19 -6.48 -17.29
N ILE A 78 -9.27 -6.75 -17.99
CA ILE A 78 -10.60 -6.28 -17.64
C ILE A 78 -11.14 -7.20 -16.54
N ASN A 79 -11.42 -6.66 -15.36
CA ASN A 79 -12.12 -7.42 -14.33
C ASN A 79 -13.59 -7.56 -14.73
N LYS A 80 -14.04 -8.77 -15.03
CA LYS A 80 -15.46 -9.12 -15.19
C LYS A 80 -15.94 -9.80 -13.91
N VAL A 81 -17.07 -9.38 -13.36
CA VAL A 81 -17.70 -10.03 -12.19
C VAL A 81 -19.19 -10.24 -12.45
N GLU A 82 -19.74 -11.30 -11.90
CA GLU A 82 -21.18 -11.55 -11.95
C GLU A 82 -21.93 -10.63 -10.97
N TYR A 83 -23.11 -10.17 -11.39
CA TYR A 83 -24.00 -9.42 -10.52
C TYR A 83 -24.56 -10.32 -9.42
N SER A 84 -24.58 -9.80 -8.20
CA SER A 84 -25.22 -10.40 -7.03
C SER A 84 -25.96 -9.31 -6.29
N GLU A 85 -27.07 -9.66 -5.63
CA GLU A 85 -27.77 -8.73 -4.71
C GLU A 85 -26.90 -8.36 -3.51
N ASN A 86 -25.92 -9.20 -3.18
CA ASN A 86 -24.92 -8.98 -2.14
C ASN A 86 -23.55 -8.83 -2.81
N MET A 87 -23.18 -7.59 -3.11
CA MET A 87 -21.85 -7.23 -3.60
C MET A 87 -20.97 -6.84 -2.43
N GLU A 88 -19.93 -7.62 -2.18
CA GLU A 88 -18.91 -7.34 -1.16
C GLU A 88 -17.56 -7.08 -1.82
N LEU A 89 -16.93 -5.97 -1.48
CA LEU A 89 -15.54 -5.66 -1.81
C LEU A 89 -14.67 -6.02 -0.62
N ASP A 90 -13.69 -6.89 -0.83
CA ASP A 90 -12.66 -7.22 0.16
C ASP A 90 -11.32 -6.64 -0.26
N LEU A 91 -10.62 -6.07 0.73
CA LEU A 91 -9.29 -5.49 0.59
C LEU A 91 -8.39 -6.06 1.68
N THR A 92 -7.26 -6.64 1.28
CA THR A 92 -6.27 -7.18 2.22
C THR A 92 -4.87 -6.75 1.81
N GLU A 93 -4.07 -6.37 2.80
CA GLU A 93 -2.68 -5.94 2.62
C GLU A 93 -1.74 -6.98 3.21
N PHE A 94 -0.61 -7.23 2.55
CA PHE A 94 0.36 -8.24 2.96
C PHE A 94 1.79 -7.71 2.94
N GLU A 95 2.53 -8.02 4.00
CA GLU A 95 3.98 -7.98 4.00
C GLU A 95 4.52 -9.24 3.29
N VAL A 96 5.45 -9.05 2.36
CA VAL A 96 6.09 -10.08 1.55
C VAL A 96 7.43 -10.51 2.16
N TYR A 97 7.62 -11.80 2.35
CA TYR A 97 8.86 -12.36 2.89
C TYR A 97 9.40 -13.43 1.96
N HIS A 98 10.68 -13.37 1.64
CA HIS A 98 11.31 -14.41 0.84
C HIS A 98 11.28 -15.75 1.59
N LYS A 99 10.72 -16.80 0.97
CA LYS A 99 10.35 -18.05 1.68
C LYS A 99 11.53 -18.78 2.30
N LYS A 100 12.73 -18.70 1.71
CA LYS A 100 13.93 -19.39 2.21
C LYS A 100 14.64 -18.64 3.33
N SER A 101 14.75 -17.32 3.21
CA SER A 101 15.53 -16.47 4.13
C SER A 101 14.67 -15.80 5.20
N ASN A 102 13.36 -15.80 5.02
CA ASN A 102 12.39 -15.06 5.85
C ASN A 102 12.73 -13.56 5.99
N THR A 103 13.44 -13.00 5.02
CA THR A 103 13.77 -11.58 4.92
C THR A 103 12.62 -10.85 4.23
N ARG A 104 12.35 -9.61 4.65
CA ARG A 104 11.37 -8.75 3.98
C ARG A 104 11.86 -8.51 2.54
N ASP A 105 10.94 -8.57 1.58
CA ASP A 105 11.21 -8.36 0.16
C ASP A 105 10.13 -7.47 -0.48
N SER A 106 10.42 -6.84 -1.60
CA SER A 106 9.47 -5.94 -2.26
C SER A 106 8.44 -6.73 -3.05
N ALA A 107 7.16 -6.33 -2.99
CA ALA A 107 6.16 -6.88 -3.88
C ALA A 107 6.47 -6.48 -5.34
N GLU A 108 6.78 -7.48 -6.18
CA GLU A 108 6.88 -7.33 -7.63
C GLU A 108 5.53 -7.65 -8.28
N GLY A 109 4.74 -6.62 -8.62
CA GLY A 109 3.48 -6.85 -9.32
C GLY A 109 2.24 -7.00 -8.42
N TRP A 110 1.16 -7.46 -9.04
CA TRP A 110 -0.14 -7.72 -8.40
C TRP A 110 -0.38 -9.21 -8.14
N TYR A 111 0.47 -10.10 -8.68
CA TYR A 111 0.30 -11.55 -8.55
C TYR A 111 1.04 -12.11 -7.33
N PHE A 112 0.41 -13.04 -6.62
CA PHE A 112 1.01 -13.74 -5.50
C PHE A 112 1.89 -14.89 -6.02
N SER A 113 3.21 -14.75 -5.91
CA SER A 113 4.18 -15.80 -6.22
C SER A 113 4.35 -16.81 -5.07
N SER A 114 4.52 -18.09 -5.41
CA SER A 114 4.84 -19.18 -4.48
C SER A 114 6.25 -19.11 -3.88
N LYS A 115 7.11 -18.20 -4.39
CA LYS A 115 8.46 -17.92 -3.87
C LYS A 115 8.44 -17.17 -2.53
N TYR A 116 7.29 -16.58 -2.18
CA TYR A 116 7.15 -15.71 -1.01
C TYR A 116 6.18 -16.30 0.02
N ASN A 117 6.35 -15.87 1.27
CA ASN A 117 5.36 -15.95 2.32
C ASN A 117 4.69 -14.58 2.48
N TYR A 118 3.38 -14.56 2.62
CA TYR A 118 2.59 -13.34 2.75
C TYR A 118 2.01 -13.28 4.15
N LYS A 119 2.36 -12.22 4.88
CA LYS A 119 1.85 -11.97 6.23
C LYS A 119 0.84 -10.85 6.15
N GLU A 120 -0.41 -11.16 6.46
CA GLU A 120 -1.48 -10.17 6.48
C GLU A 120 -1.16 -9.04 7.46
N THR A 121 -1.44 -7.82 7.04
CA THR A 121 -1.28 -6.62 7.85
C THR A 121 -2.54 -5.76 7.78
N ARG A 122 -2.72 -4.95 8.82
CA ARG A 122 -3.92 -4.13 8.96
C ARG A 122 -3.78 -2.86 8.13
N MET A 123 -4.68 -2.68 7.18
CA MET A 123 -4.84 -1.43 6.45
C MET A 123 -5.31 -0.30 7.39
N GLN A 124 -4.82 0.92 7.16
CA GLN A 124 -5.11 2.09 7.98
C GLN A 124 -5.62 3.24 7.10
N ASP A 125 -6.57 4.02 7.60
CA ASP A 125 -7.10 5.21 6.93
C ASP A 125 -7.55 4.94 5.47
N VAL A 126 -8.32 3.87 5.26
CA VAL A 126 -8.76 3.44 3.92
C VAL A 126 -9.96 4.26 3.47
N LYS A 127 -9.80 4.98 2.35
CA LYS A 127 -10.86 5.69 1.63
C LYS A 127 -11.21 4.96 0.34
N LEU A 128 -12.50 4.92 0.03
CA LEU A 128 -13.06 4.28 -1.14
C LEU A 128 -13.84 5.31 -1.97
N ILE A 129 -13.63 5.29 -3.29
CA ILE A 129 -14.41 6.06 -4.25
C ILE A 129 -14.93 5.09 -5.31
N ILE A 130 -16.24 5.13 -5.57
CA ILE A 130 -16.90 4.34 -6.61
C ILE A 130 -17.49 5.31 -7.63
N LYS A 131 -17.18 5.11 -8.90
CA LYS A 131 -17.69 5.92 -10.01
C LYS A 131 -18.34 5.08 -11.08
N ARG A 132 -19.35 5.65 -11.75
CA ARG A 132 -19.96 5.08 -12.95
C ARG A 132 -20.30 6.17 -13.94
N LYS A 133 -19.90 5.99 -15.21
CA LYS A 133 -20.12 6.97 -16.29
C LYS A 133 -19.69 8.40 -15.93
N GLY A 134 -18.61 8.54 -15.15
CA GLY A 134 -18.10 9.83 -14.67
C GLY A 134 -18.74 10.36 -13.38
N ASN A 135 -19.90 9.84 -12.98
CA ASN A 135 -20.56 10.24 -11.73
C ASN A 135 -19.98 9.49 -10.53
N ILE A 136 -19.80 10.20 -9.43
CA ILE A 136 -19.39 9.61 -8.15
C ILE A 136 -20.64 9.02 -7.49
N LEU A 137 -20.63 7.71 -7.28
CA LEU A 137 -21.68 6.99 -6.55
C LEU A 137 -21.37 6.93 -5.05
N TYR A 138 -20.08 6.87 -4.71
CA TYR A 138 -19.59 6.83 -3.33
C TYR A 138 -18.24 7.55 -3.22
N ASP A 139 -18.04 8.31 -2.15
CA ASP A 139 -16.75 8.89 -1.75
C ASP A 139 -16.74 8.98 -0.22
N GLY A 140 -15.97 8.10 0.43
CA GLY A 140 -16.00 7.99 1.88
C GLY A 140 -14.98 7.01 2.44
N ASP A 141 -15.18 6.64 3.70
CA ASP A 141 -14.41 5.58 4.35
C ASP A 141 -14.69 4.22 3.71
N TYR A 142 -13.76 3.28 3.87
CA TYR A 142 -13.97 1.94 3.33
C TYR A 142 -15.24 1.28 3.91
N ILE A 143 -16.05 0.75 2.99
CA ILE A 143 -17.20 -0.09 3.27
C ILE A 143 -17.03 -1.42 2.54
N LYS A 144 -17.32 -2.53 3.21
CA LYS A 144 -17.24 -3.87 2.62
C LYS A 144 -18.45 -4.14 1.71
N ASN A 145 -19.66 -3.90 2.19
CA ASN A 145 -20.86 -4.06 1.39
C ASN A 145 -21.03 -2.86 0.45
N ILE A 146 -20.98 -3.11 -0.85
CA ILE A 146 -21.09 -2.11 -1.91
C ILE A 146 -22.35 -2.27 -2.78
N SER A 147 -23.28 -3.13 -2.36
CA SER A 147 -24.49 -3.51 -3.11
C SER A 147 -25.35 -2.30 -3.49
N SER A 148 -25.49 -1.31 -2.59
CA SER A 148 -26.26 -0.09 -2.86
C SER A 148 -25.66 0.80 -3.96
N TYR A 149 -24.41 0.57 -4.35
CA TYR A 149 -23.72 1.35 -5.38
C TYR A 149 -23.57 0.57 -6.70
N ILE A 150 -23.70 -0.76 -6.67
CA ILE A 150 -23.75 -1.61 -7.86
C ILE A 150 -25.17 -2.15 -8.00
N VAL A 151 -26.07 -1.32 -8.54
CA VAL A 151 -27.50 -1.66 -8.66
C VAL A 151 -27.90 -2.16 -10.03
N GLU A 152 -27.04 -2.00 -11.04
CA GLU A 152 -27.31 -2.45 -12.40
C GLU A 152 -26.02 -2.85 -13.12
N PRO A 153 -26.12 -3.68 -14.17
CA PRO A 153 -24.95 -4.06 -14.97
C PRO A 153 -24.19 -2.87 -15.58
N GLY A 154 -22.92 -3.13 -15.91
CA GLY A 154 -22.06 -2.21 -16.64
C GLY A 154 -20.73 -1.93 -15.96
N ARG A 155 -20.06 -0.86 -16.40
CA ARG A 155 -18.70 -0.53 -15.96
C ARG A 155 -18.69 0.40 -14.75
N TYR A 156 -17.98 -0.04 -13.73
CA TYR A 156 -17.71 0.69 -12.50
C TYR A 156 -16.20 0.91 -12.36
N PHE A 157 -15.83 2.06 -11.82
CA PHE A 157 -14.46 2.42 -11.55
C PHE A 157 -14.26 2.63 -10.04
N PHE A 158 -13.27 1.94 -9.50
CA PHE A 158 -12.94 1.95 -8.09
C PHE A 158 -11.61 2.65 -7.87
N GLN A 159 -11.56 3.51 -6.86
CA GLN A 159 -10.33 4.08 -6.34
C GLN A 159 -10.25 3.79 -4.84
N VAL A 160 -9.14 3.20 -4.41
CA VAL A 160 -8.85 2.99 -3.01
C VAL A 160 -7.61 3.79 -2.65
N LYS A 161 -7.68 4.56 -1.56
CA LYS A 161 -6.54 5.29 -1.01
C LYS A 161 -6.34 4.82 0.42
N THR A 162 -5.14 4.41 0.76
CA THR A 162 -4.78 4.01 2.13
C THR A 162 -3.53 4.76 2.56
N ARG A 163 -3.40 5.02 3.87
CA ARG A 163 -2.24 5.67 4.45
C ARG A 163 -1.76 4.87 5.65
N ARG A 164 -0.55 4.33 5.55
CA ARG A 164 0.10 3.57 6.61
C ARG A 164 1.23 4.37 7.23
N LYS A 165 1.31 4.38 8.56
CA LYS A 165 2.52 4.81 9.30
C LYS A 165 3.46 3.61 9.43
N ILE A 166 4.69 3.72 8.94
CA ILE A 166 5.70 2.66 9.09
C ILE A 166 6.45 2.85 10.41
N ASN A 167 6.77 4.10 10.75
CA ASN A 167 7.30 4.51 12.05
C ASN A 167 6.86 5.96 12.36
N PHE A 168 7.36 6.54 13.46
CA PHE A 168 7.02 7.90 13.91
C PHE A 168 7.21 8.99 12.85
N TYR A 169 8.09 8.76 11.87
CA TYR A 169 8.53 9.77 10.93
C TYR A 169 8.33 9.39 9.46
N THR A 170 7.73 8.23 9.20
CA THR A 170 7.58 7.70 7.84
C THR A 170 6.16 7.23 7.60
N THR A 171 5.65 7.62 6.43
CA THR A 171 4.31 7.23 5.98
C THR A 171 4.35 6.78 4.55
N VAL A 172 3.53 5.79 4.25
CA VAL A 172 3.28 5.32 2.88
C VAL A 172 1.85 5.67 2.54
N LYS A 173 1.66 6.27 1.37
CA LYS A 173 0.35 6.43 0.76
C LYS A 173 0.24 5.46 -0.39
N THR A 174 -0.82 4.66 -0.43
CA THR A 174 -1.06 3.73 -1.51
C THR A 174 -2.34 4.12 -2.24
N HIS A 175 -2.24 4.17 -3.56
CA HIS A 175 -3.33 4.50 -4.46
C HIS A 175 -3.61 3.31 -5.36
N MET A 176 -4.77 2.68 -5.22
CA MET A 176 -5.21 1.58 -6.05
C MET A 176 -6.33 2.04 -6.98
N ASN A 177 -6.28 1.64 -8.24
CA ASN A 177 -7.34 1.91 -9.21
C ASN A 177 -7.64 0.64 -9.99
N PHE A 178 -8.92 0.34 -10.18
CA PHE A 178 -9.35 -0.79 -10.98
C PHE A 178 -10.73 -0.56 -11.59
N ASN A 179 -10.93 -1.09 -12.79
CA ASN A 179 -12.23 -1.11 -13.46
C ASN A 179 -12.86 -2.48 -13.27
N VAL A 180 -14.17 -2.51 -13.09
CA VAL A 180 -14.99 -3.72 -12.97
C VAL A 180 -16.15 -3.63 -13.95
N ILE A 181 -16.34 -4.66 -14.76
CA ILE A 181 -17.53 -4.84 -15.59
C ILE A 181 -18.42 -5.86 -14.92
N VAL A 182 -19.58 -5.41 -14.45
CA VAL A 182 -20.58 -6.25 -13.80
C VAL A 182 -21.53 -6.79 -14.88
N ASP A 183 -21.72 -8.11 -14.92
CA ASP A 183 -22.53 -8.82 -15.92
C ASP A 183 -22.11 -8.52 -17.36
N GLY A 184 -20.79 -8.46 -17.60
CA GLY A 184 -20.21 -8.05 -18.88
C GLY A 184 -20.59 -8.92 -20.09
N ASP A 185 -20.91 -10.21 -19.85
CA ASP A 185 -21.24 -11.16 -20.91
C ASP A 185 -22.70 -11.05 -21.38
N LYS A 186 -23.55 -10.28 -20.68
CA LYS A 186 -24.93 -9.98 -21.10
C LYS A 186 -25.03 -8.81 -22.09
N TYR A 187 -23.91 -8.17 -22.42
CA TYR A 187 -23.84 -6.97 -23.24
C TYR A 187 -22.77 -7.05 -24.36
N GLU A 188 -22.38 -8.27 -24.76
CA GLU A 188 -21.65 -8.50 -26.03
C GLU A 188 -22.62 -8.49 -27.22
#